data_AF-A0A9P6EDX6-F1
#
_entry.id   AF-A0A9P6EDX6-F1
#
_cell.length_a   1.000
_cell.length_b   1.000
_cell.length_c   1.000
_cell.angle_alpha   90.00
_cell.angle_beta   90.00
_cell.angle_gamma   90.00
#
_symmetry.space_group_name_H-M   'P 1'
#
loop_
_entity.id
_entity.type
_entity.pdbx_description
1 polymer ?
#
loop_
_entity_poly.entity_id
_entity_poly.type
_entity_poly.pdbx_seq_one_letter_code
_entity_poly.pdbx_strand_id
1 'polypeptide(L)' 'MKTVETLALLDSGAGGVFIDQRYAIQQGFTMNALDRSITVFNVDETKNKKGTINQYI' A
#
# COMPACT_ATOMS: atom_id res chain seq x y z
N MET A 1 13.52 18.45 19.72
CA MET A 1 13.47 17.47 18.62
C MET A 1 12.55 18.04 17.54
N LYS A 2 12.98 18.03 16.27
CA LYS A 2 12.16 18.53 15.15
C LYS A 2 11.73 17.32 14.33
N THR A 3 10.42 17.03 14.31
CA THR A 3 9.85 16.00 13.45
C THR A 3 9.93 16.49 12.01
N VAL A 4 10.46 15.66 11.12
CA VAL A 4 10.56 15.95 9.67
C VAL A 4 9.71 14.91 8.97
N GLU A 5 8.71 15.34 8.19
CA GLU A 5 8.00 14.42 7.31
C GLU A 5 8.98 13.93 6.24
N THR A 6 9.23 12.62 6.22
CA THR A 6 10.01 11.96 5.17
C THR A 6 9.10 11.01 4.43
N LEU A 7 9.36 10.81 3.13
CA LEU A 7 8.79 9.72 2.37
C LEU A 7 9.38 8.42 2.94
N ALA A 8 8.64 7.76 3.82
CA ALA A 8 9.03 6.45 4.35
C ALA A 8 8.78 5.39 3.28
N LEU A 9 9.82 4.62 2.95
CA LEU A 9 9.68 3.39 2.18
C LEU A 9 9.00 2.35 3.10
N LEU A 10 7.76 2.00 2.79
CA LEU A 10 7.09 0.89 3.46
C LEU A 10 7.64 -0.42 2.88
N ASP A 11 8.75 -0.89 3.42
CA ASP A 11 9.27 -2.23 3.13
C ASP A 11 8.62 -3.23 4.09
N SER A 12 7.73 -4.07 3.57
CA SER A 12 7.11 -5.16 4.32
C SER A 12 7.97 -6.42 4.38
N GLY A 13 9.09 -6.48 3.65
CA GLY A 13 9.91 -7.68 3.47
C GLY A 13 9.21 -8.79 2.66
N ALA A 14 8.09 -8.48 2.00
CA ALA A 14 7.29 -9.47 1.29
C ALA A 14 7.99 -9.92 0.00
N GLY A 15 8.54 -11.14 0.00
CA GLY A 15 9.23 -11.74 -1.15
C GLY A 15 8.33 -12.33 -2.25
N GLY A 16 7.02 -12.01 -2.27
CA GLY A 16 6.09 -12.52 -3.29
C GLY A 16 4.74 -13.03 -2.78
N VAL A 17 4.51 -13.04 -1.47
CA VAL A 17 3.21 -13.40 -0.89
C VAL A 17 2.46 -12.12 -0.53
N PHE A 18 1.33 -11.90 -1.17
CA PHE A 18 0.49 -10.73 -0.98
C PHE A 18 -0.94 -11.17 -0.65
N ILE A 19 -1.60 -10.43 0.24
CA ILE A 19 -3.03 -10.57 0.48
C ILE A 19 -3.75 -9.68 -0.54
N ASP A 20 -4.52 -10.31 -1.43
CA ASP A 20 -5.44 -9.57 -2.28
C ASP A 20 -6.76 -9.28 -1.55
N GLN A 21 -7.51 -8.32 -2.08
CA GLN A 21 -8.77 -7.85 -1.50
C GLN A 21 -9.82 -8.98 -1.38
N ARG A 22 -9.90 -9.88 -2.37
CA ARG A 22 -10.86 -11.00 -2.34
C ARG A 22 -10.55 -11.93 -1.17
N TYR A 23 -9.29 -12.25 -0.96
CA TYR A 23 -8.87 -13.05 0.18
C TYR A 23 -9.19 -12.34 1.52
N ALA A 24 -8.87 -11.04 1.63
CA ALA A 24 -9.16 -10.26 2.85
C ALA A 24 -10.66 -10.25 3.21
N ILE A 25 -11.54 -10.10 2.20
CA ILE A 25 -13.00 -10.17 2.38
C ILE A 25 -13.41 -11.56 2.87
N GLN A 26 -12.89 -12.62 2.25
CA GLN A 26 -13.21 -14.00 2.63
C GLN A 26 -12.77 -14.35 4.06
N GLN A 27 -11.66 -13.80 4.53
CA GLN A 27 -11.18 -14.00 5.90
C GLN A 27 -11.83 -13.05 6.93
N GLY A 28 -12.70 -12.14 6.50
CA GLY A 28 -13.38 -11.19 7.38
C GLY A 28 -12.44 -10.12 7.97
N PHE A 29 -11.35 -9.78 7.28
CA PHE A 29 -10.46 -8.72 7.74
C PHE A 29 -11.15 -7.35 7.70
N THR A 30 -10.94 -6.56 8.74
CA THR A 30 -11.37 -5.15 8.74
C THR A 30 -10.45 -4.35 7.83
N MET A 31 -11.00 -3.85 6.72
CA MET A 31 -10.29 -3.01 5.76
C MET A 31 -10.69 -1.54 5.94
N ASN A 32 -9.84 -0.74 6.60
CA ASN A 32 -10.10 0.69 6.84
C ASN A 32 -9.58 1.55 5.69
N ALA A 33 -10.33 2.60 5.35
CA ALA A 33 -9.91 3.56 4.33
C ALA A 33 -8.73 4.38 4.83
N LEU A 34 -7.79 4.67 3.92
CA LEU A 34 -6.73 5.62 4.21
C LEU A 34 -7.27 7.03 4.02
N ASP A 35 -7.03 7.91 4.98
CA ASP A 35 -7.43 9.32 4.89
C ASP A 35 -6.80 10.06 3.70
N ARG A 36 -5.66 9.53 3.20
CA ARG A 36 -4.96 10.04 2.03
C ARG A 36 -4.48 8.91 1.12
N SER A 37 -4.58 9.13 -0.18
CA SER A 37 -3.98 8.29 -1.21
C SER A 37 -2.45 8.24 -1.07
N ILE A 38 -1.87 7.04 -1.16
CA ILE A 38 -0.42 6.86 -1.19
C ILE A 38 0.02 6.59 -2.63
N THR A 39 0.81 7.49 -3.21
CA THR A 39 1.44 7.25 -4.51
C THR A 39 2.52 6.18 -4.38
N VAL A 40 2.39 5.11 -5.15
CA VAL A 40 3.35 4.00 -5.16
C VAL A 40 4.04 3.87 -6.51
N PHE A 41 5.34 3.59 -6.43
CA PHE A 41 6.21 3.33 -7.56
C PHE A 41 6.71 1.89 -7.46
N ASN A 42 6.93 1.26 -8.61
CA ASN A 42 7.60 -0.03 -8.69
C ASN A 42 9.11 0.16 -8.41
N VAL A 43 9.84 -0.96 -8.29
CA VAL A 43 11.31 -0.95 -8.10
C VAL A 43 12.04 -0.25 -9.24
N ASP A 44 11.47 -0.26 -10.45
CA ASP A 44 12.00 0.45 -11.63
C ASP A 44 11.56 1.93 -11.71
N GLU A 45 11.05 2.49 -10.60
CA GLU A 45 10.57 3.86 -10.46
C GLU A 45 9.36 4.22 -11.35
N THR A 46 8.81 3.26 -12.09
CA THR A 46 7.58 3.48 -12.84
C THR A 46 6.40 3.57 -11.88
N LYS A 47 5.41 4.41 -12.19
CA LYS A 47 4.15 4.42 -11.44
C LYS A 47 3.54 3.03 -11.47
N ASN A 48 3.08 2.55 -10.32
CA ASN A 48 2.35 1.29 -10.29
C ASN A 48 1.16 1.38 -11.26
N LYS A 49 1.04 0.41 -12.17
CA LYS A 49 0.01 0.39 -13.22
C LYS A 49 -1.41 0.39 -12.65
N LYS A 50 -1.58 -0.09 -11.41
CA LYS A 50 -2.86 -0.07 -10.69
C LYS A 50 -3.13 1.22 -9.91
N GLY A 51 -2.28 2.24 -10.04
CA GLY A 51 -2.49 3.57 -9.46
C GLY A 51 -1.96 3.72 -8.04
N THR A 52 -2.46 4.75 -7.34
CA THR A 52 -2.16 5.04 -5.94
C THR A 52 -2.89 4.07 -5.00
N ILE A 53 -2.31 3.74 -3.85
CA ILE A 53 -3.02 2.99 -2.80
C ILE A 53 -4.07 3.93 -2.19
N ASN A 54 -5.33 3.76 -2.60
CA ASN A 54 -6.48 4.55 -2.15
C ASN A 54 -7.42 3.76 -1.21
N GLN A 55 -7.12 2.48 -0.99
CA GLN A 55 -8.04 1.33 -1.03
C GLN A 55 -8.24 0.78 -2.45
N TYR A 56 -8.18 -0.55 -2.57
CA TYR A 56 -8.41 -1.30 -3.81
C TYR A 56 -9.93 -1.39 -4.04
N ILE A 57 -10.42 -1.07 -5.25
CA ILE A 57 -11.81 -1.31 -5.67
C ILE A 57 -11.96 -2.78 -6.05
#